data_AF-A0A147IM93-F1
#
_entry.id   AF-A0A147IM93-F1
#
_cell.length_a   1.000
_cell.length_b   1.000
_cell.length_c   1.000
_cell.angle_alpha   90.00
_cell.angle_beta   90.00
_cell.angle_gamma   90.00
#
_symmetry.space_group_name_H-M   'P 1'
#
loop_
_entity.id
_entity.type
_entity.pdbx_description
1 polymer ?
#
loop_
_entity_poly.entity_id
_entity_poly.type
_entity_poly.pdbx_seq_one_letter_code
_entity_poly.pdbx_strand_id
1 'polypeptide(L)'
;MRFRADPADALDHAMSDDRYKTTEIARAKRSRCSMADYVHLNPGVDASQGFTALEQLDRFRSGKATFVIECADETHSGLCDREVTIPAELARLEPWNISADPNGLLIWLGTPGHIVTEVRFHERHPDHVWIKRSTPAPF
;
A
#
# COMPACT_ATOMS: atom_id res chain seq x y z
N MET A 1 -34.57 18.14 35.60
CA MET A 1 -33.74 16.94 35.43
C MET A 1 -32.37 17.25 36.02
N ARG A 2 -31.99 16.63 37.14
CA ARG A 2 -30.69 16.86 37.81
C ARG A 2 -29.70 15.83 37.30
N PHE A 3 -28.64 16.27 36.62
CA PHE A 3 -27.49 15.42 36.30
C PHE A 3 -26.62 15.32 37.54
N ARG A 4 -26.41 14.10 38.05
CA ARG A 4 -25.30 13.78 38.95
C ARG A 4 -24.29 13.03 38.09
N ALA A 5 -23.19 13.68 37.76
CA ALA A 5 -21.98 12.99 37.35
C ALA A 5 -21.18 12.69 38.63
N ASP A 6 -20.80 11.44 38.82
CA ASP A 6 -19.83 11.06 39.83
C ASP A 6 -18.46 11.64 39.40
N PRO A 7 -17.76 12.43 40.23
CA PRO A 7 -16.49 13.05 39.86
C PRO A 7 -15.35 12.04 39.64
N ALA A 8 -15.58 10.74 39.86
CA ALA A 8 -14.59 9.68 39.64
C ALA A 8 -14.61 9.04 38.24
N ASP A 9 -15.60 9.31 37.38
CA ASP A 9 -15.89 8.46 36.21
C ASP A 9 -15.50 9.02 34.82
N ALA A 10 -14.75 10.13 34.76
CA ALA A 10 -14.57 10.85 33.48
C ALA A 10 -13.12 11.23 33.13
N LEU A 11 -12.14 10.37 33.40
CA LEU A 11 -10.76 10.61 32.93
C LEU A 11 -10.14 9.52 32.05
N ASP A 12 -10.76 8.35 31.87
CA ASP A 12 -10.15 7.26 31.10
C ASP A 12 -10.82 6.90 29.76
N HIS A 13 -11.91 7.55 29.38
CA HIS A 13 -12.66 7.19 28.16
C HIS A 13 -12.92 8.37 27.21
N ALA A 14 -11.83 9.01 26.78
CA ALA A 14 -11.81 9.76 25.53
C ALA A 14 -10.68 9.25 24.63
N MET A 15 -10.67 7.95 24.35
CA MET A 15 -9.88 7.41 23.24
C MET A 15 -10.57 7.85 21.94
N SER A 16 -9.89 8.70 21.18
CA SER A 16 -10.35 9.20 19.87
C SER A 16 -10.88 8.07 18.98
N ASP A 17 -12.13 8.23 18.56
CA ASP A 17 -12.89 7.35 17.65
C ASP A 17 -12.26 7.27 16.24
N ASP A 18 -11.25 8.10 15.95
CA ASP A 18 -10.55 8.11 14.66
C ASP A 18 -9.55 6.95 14.48
N ARG A 19 -9.26 6.15 15.51
CA ARG A 19 -8.27 5.04 15.40
C ARG A 19 -8.74 3.86 14.55
N TYR A 20 -10.03 3.77 14.23
CA TYR A 20 -10.60 2.65 13.46
C TYR A 20 -11.18 3.06 12.10
N LYS A 21 -10.86 4.26 11.60
CA LYS A 21 -11.23 4.65 10.24
C LYS A 21 -10.34 3.94 9.22
N THR A 22 -10.80 2.76 8.81
CA THR A 22 -10.31 2.08 7.62
C THR A 22 -10.81 2.82 6.39
N THR A 23 -9.88 3.38 5.61
CA THR A 23 -10.22 3.93 4.29
C THR A 23 -9.87 2.90 3.24
N GLU A 24 -10.81 2.58 2.35
CA GLU A 24 -10.57 1.73 1.20
C GLU A 24 -10.85 2.51 -0.07
N ILE A 25 -9.99 2.34 -1.07
CA ILE A 25 -10.20 2.88 -2.41
C ILE A 25 -10.27 1.74 -3.41
N ALA A 26 -11.07 1.91 -4.45
CA ALA A 26 -11.10 1.01 -5.58
C ALA A 26 -11.12 1.82 -6.87
N ARG A 27 -10.37 1.36 -7.86
CA ARG A 27 -10.43 1.94 -9.20
C ARG A 27 -11.50 1.24 -10.02
N ALA A 28 -12.32 2.03 -10.71
CA ALA A 28 -13.36 1.52 -11.58
C ALA A 28 -12.73 0.64 -12.68
N LYS A 29 -13.00 -0.67 -12.63
CA LYS A 29 -12.63 -1.59 -13.71
C LYS A 29 -13.56 -1.36 -14.90
N ARG A 30 -13.02 -1.50 -16.11
CA ARG A 30 -13.77 -1.30 -17.37
C ARG A 30 -14.85 -2.37 -17.63
N SER A 31 -14.87 -3.48 -16.89
CA SER A 31 -15.85 -4.56 -17.08
C SER A 31 -17.04 -4.44 -16.12
N ARG A 32 -18.23 -4.80 -16.59
CA ARG A 32 -19.50 -4.60 -15.87
C ARG A 32 -19.73 -5.57 -14.69
N CYS A 33 -18.84 -6.54 -14.48
CA CYS A 33 -19.02 -7.63 -13.49
C CYS A 33 -17.75 -8.03 -12.73
N SER A 34 -16.73 -7.17 -12.66
CA SER A 34 -15.59 -7.47 -11.79
C SER A 34 -15.89 -7.06 -10.35
N MET A 35 -15.61 -7.94 -9.39
CA MET A 35 -15.43 -7.50 -8.00
C MET A 35 -14.35 -6.40 -8.00
N ALA A 36 -14.64 -5.31 -7.31
CA ALA A 36 -13.69 -4.22 -7.15
C ALA A 36 -12.48 -4.74 -6.35
N ASP A 37 -11.26 -4.46 -6.83
CA ASP A 37 -10.06 -4.72 -6.03
C ASP A 37 -9.92 -3.53 -5.09
N TYR A 38 -10.35 -3.72 -3.85
CA TYR A 38 -10.21 -2.73 -2.81
C TYR A 38 -8.76 -2.71 -2.32
N VAL A 39 -8.23 -1.50 -2.18
CA VAL A 39 -6.91 -1.24 -1.63
C VAL A 39 -7.10 -0.47 -0.34
N HIS A 40 -6.57 -1.02 0.75
CA HIS A 40 -6.60 -0.39 2.06
C HIS A 40 -5.62 0.78 2.12
N LEU A 41 -6.03 1.90 2.72
CA LEU A 41 -5.14 3.02 3.03
C LEU A 41 -4.87 3.04 4.53
N ASN A 42 -3.62 2.84 4.91
CA ASN A 42 -3.21 3.01 6.30
C ASN A 42 -3.38 4.49 6.73
N PRO A 43 -3.60 4.75 8.04
CA PRO A 43 -3.71 6.10 8.55
C PRO A 43 -2.54 6.99 8.12
N GLY A 44 -2.84 8.23 7.74
CA GLY A 44 -1.86 9.19 7.21
C GLY A 44 -1.74 9.20 5.68
N VAL A 45 -2.48 8.35 4.97
CA VAL A 45 -2.64 8.41 3.52
C VAL A 45 -4.08 8.78 3.17
N ASP A 46 -4.25 9.87 2.42
CA ASP A 46 -5.56 10.26 1.91
C ASP A 46 -5.89 9.56 0.58
N ALA A 47 -7.17 9.61 0.17
CA ALA A 47 -7.64 8.94 -1.04
C ALA A 47 -6.96 9.46 -2.32
N SER A 48 -6.63 10.75 -2.39
CA SER A 48 -5.96 11.34 -3.57
C SER A 48 -4.54 10.81 -3.71
N GLN A 49 -3.80 10.75 -2.61
CA GLN A 49 -2.47 10.15 -2.55
C GLN A 49 -2.53 8.67 -2.92
N GLY A 50 -3.52 7.93 -2.42
CA GLY A 50 -3.76 6.53 -2.76
C GLY A 50 -3.98 6.32 -4.26
N PHE A 51 -4.84 7.13 -4.90
CA PHE A 51 -5.06 7.04 -6.35
C PHE A 51 -3.80 7.42 -7.16
N THR A 52 -3.03 8.42 -6.73
CA THR A 52 -1.76 8.78 -7.38
C THR A 52 -0.72 7.65 -7.29
N ALA A 53 -0.58 7.00 -6.14
CA ALA A 53 0.34 5.88 -5.97
C ALA A 53 -0.04 4.71 -6.89
N LEU A 54 -1.33 4.43 -6.97
CA LEU A 54 -1.90 3.41 -7.83
C LEU A 54 -1.69 3.72 -9.33
N GLU A 55 -1.80 4.98 -9.75
CA GLU A 55 -1.46 5.41 -11.11
C GLU A 55 0.03 5.24 -11.43
N GLN A 56 0.91 5.61 -10.49
CA GLN A 56 2.36 5.39 -10.62
C GLN A 56 2.69 3.90 -10.75
N LEU A 57 2.03 3.05 -9.97
CA LEU A 57 2.17 1.59 -10.05
C LEU A 57 1.76 1.06 -11.43
N ASP A 58 0.67 1.54 -12.01
CA ASP A 58 0.26 1.13 -13.35
C ASP A 58 1.26 1.57 -14.42
N ARG A 59 1.77 2.80 -14.29
CA ARG A 59 2.82 3.32 -15.18
C ARG A 59 4.07 2.44 -15.09
N PHE A 60 4.48 2.06 -13.88
CA PHE A 60 5.59 1.14 -13.66
C PHE A 60 5.35 -0.23 -14.33
N ARG A 61 4.21 -0.85 -14.01
CA ARG A 61 3.80 -2.17 -14.55
C ARG A 61 3.68 -2.21 -16.06
N SER A 62 3.33 -1.08 -16.68
CA SER A 62 3.23 -1.00 -18.14
C SER A 62 4.55 -1.29 -18.87
N GLY A 63 5.69 -1.12 -18.19
CA GLY A 63 7.03 -1.25 -18.78
C GLY A 63 7.33 -0.21 -19.87
N LYS A 64 6.45 0.79 -20.08
CA LYS A 64 6.61 1.80 -21.14
C LYS A 64 7.46 2.99 -20.73
N ALA A 65 7.62 3.21 -19.42
CA ALA A 65 8.45 4.27 -18.86
C ALA A 65 9.74 3.67 -18.28
N THR A 66 10.83 4.42 -18.37
CA THR A 66 12.12 4.06 -17.76
C THR A 66 12.08 4.40 -16.28
N PHE A 67 12.52 3.46 -15.45
CA PHE A 67 12.66 3.62 -14.00
C PHE A 67 14.06 3.19 -13.57
N VAL A 68 14.59 3.81 -12.54
CA VAL A 68 15.77 3.35 -11.80
C VAL A 68 15.27 2.43 -10.69
N ILE A 69 15.66 1.16 -10.74
CA ILE A 69 15.12 0.13 -9.86
C ILE A 69 16.20 -0.31 -8.87
N GLU A 70 15.89 -0.21 -7.58
CA GLU A 70 16.65 -0.83 -6.51
C GLU A 70 15.83 -2.01 -5.96
N CYS A 71 16.34 -3.24 -6.11
CA CYS A 71 15.59 -4.45 -5.83
C CYS A 71 16.29 -5.31 -4.77
N ALA A 72 15.54 -5.72 -3.75
CA ALA A 72 15.94 -6.72 -2.77
C ALA A 72 14.93 -7.88 -2.74
N ASP A 73 15.40 -9.11 -2.95
CA ASP A 73 14.60 -10.33 -2.81
C ASP A 73 15.15 -11.15 -1.65
N GLU A 74 14.47 -11.12 -0.51
CA GLU A 74 14.79 -11.94 0.66
C GLU A 74 14.22 -13.37 0.52
N THR A 75 13.59 -13.68 -0.62
CA THR A 75 13.04 -14.99 -0.95
C THR A 75 13.86 -15.67 -2.04
N HIS A 76 13.56 -16.94 -2.32
CA HIS A 76 14.17 -17.70 -3.43
C HIS A 76 13.39 -17.52 -4.74
N SER A 77 12.70 -16.39 -4.95
CA SER A 77 11.82 -16.20 -6.11
C SER A 77 12.55 -15.77 -7.38
N GLY A 78 13.77 -15.24 -7.25
CA GLY A 78 14.55 -14.70 -8.36
C GLY A 78 13.98 -13.40 -8.93
N LEU A 79 13.16 -12.67 -8.16
CA LEU A 79 12.50 -11.44 -8.64
C LEU A 79 13.54 -10.41 -9.12
N CYS A 80 14.61 -10.25 -8.36
CA CYS A 80 15.65 -9.25 -8.61
C CYS A 80 16.75 -9.75 -9.56
N ASP A 81 16.66 -10.98 -10.09
CA ASP A 81 17.71 -11.52 -10.97
C ASP A 81 17.75 -10.82 -12.33
N ARG A 82 16.61 -10.26 -12.75
CA ARG A 82 16.46 -9.60 -14.05
C ARG A 82 15.56 -8.38 -13.93
N GLU A 83 16.17 -7.20 -13.86
CA GLU A 83 15.44 -5.92 -13.77
C GLU A 83 14.38 -5.75 -14.89
N VAL A 84 14.71 -6.21 -16.11
CA VAL A 84 13.83 -6.11 -17.29
C VAL A 84 12.50 -6.85 -17.11
N THR A 85 12.46 -7.89 -16.27
CA THR A 85 11.25 -8.70 -16.05
C THR A 85 10.42 -8.21 -14.86
N ILE A 86 10.99 -7.38 -13.98
CA ILE A 86 10.32 -6.91 -12.76
C ILE A 86 8.94 -6.29 -13.04
N PRO A 87 8.75 -5.37 -14.01
CA PRO A 87 7.43 -4.81 -14.29
C PRO A 87 6.38 -5.86 -14.63
N ALA A 88 6.76 -6.88 -15.41
CA ALA A 88 5.87 -7.96 -15.83
C ALA A 88 5.52 -8.90 -14.66
N GLU A 89 6.48 -9.16 -13.76
CA GLU A 89 6.24 -9.92 -12.54
C GLU A 89 5.30 -9.17 -11.58
N LEU A 90 5.52 -7.86 -11.36
CA LEU A 90 4.66 -7.07 -10.49
C LEU A 90 3.25 -6.85 -11.04
N ALA A 91 3.07 -6.92 -12.36
CA ALA A 91 1.76 -6.83 -13.01
C ALA A 91 0.84 -8.03 -12.67
N ARG A 92 1.40 -9.13 -12.15
CA ARG A 92 0.64 -10.32 -11.73
C ARG A 92 0.20 -10.29 -10.27
N LEU A 93 0.64 -9.28 -9.51
CA LEU A 93 0.37 -9.17 -8.07
C LEU A 93 -0.69 -8.11 -7.83
N GLU A 94 -1.70 -8.40 -7.01
CA GLU A 94 -2.70 -7.38 -6.69
C GLU A 94 -2.19 -6.45 -5.58
N PRO A 95 -2.37 -5.12 -5.70
CA PRO A 95 -2.15 -4.21 -4.59
C PRO A 95 -3.27 -4.41 -3.57
N TRP A 96 -2.92 -4.46 -2.28
CA TRP A 96 -3.91 -4.66 -1.22
C TRP A 96 -3.82 -3.61 -0.11
N ASN A 97 -2.68 -2.92 0.03
CA ASN A 97 -2.54 -1.84 1.02
C ASN A 97 -1.51 -0.78 0.59
N ILE A 98 -1.77 0.47 0.97
CA ILE A 98 -0.90 1.63 0.79
C ILE A 98 -0.65 2.30 2.13
N SER A 99 0.61 2.63 2.41
CA SER A 99 1.01 3.36 3.60
C SER A 99 1.94 4.52 3.29
N ALA A 100 2.00 5.48 4.22
CA ALA A 100 2.97 6.56 4.17
C ALA A 100 4.37 6.00 4.45
N ASP A 101 5.34 6.42 3.65
CA ASP A 101 6.77 6.13 3.83
C ASP A 101 7.50 7.47 4.02
N PRO A 102 8.60 7.55 4.81
CA PRO A 102 9.31 8.80 5.04
C PRO A 102 9.71 9.56 3.75
N ASN A 103 9.89 8.86 2.63
CA ASN A 103 10.26 9.45 1.35
C ASN A 103 9.22 9.18 0.24
N GLY A 104 7.95 8.97 0.58
CA GLY A 104 6.87 8.83 -0.39
C GLY A 104 5.76 7.91 0.08
N LEU A 105 5.38 6.97 -0.78
CA LEU A 105 4.31 6.01 -0.51
C LEU A 105 4.82 4.59 -0.73
N LEU A 106 4.41 3.69 0.15
CA LEU A 106 4.67 2.26 0.09
C LEU A 106 3.39 1.54 -0.32
N ILE A 107 3.48 0.70 -1.35
CA ILE A 107 2.40 -0.17 -1.80
C ILE A 107 2.78 -1.63 -1.53
N TRP A 108 1.89 -2.36 -0.89
CA TRP A 108 2.02 -3.80 -0.70
C TRP A 108 1.27 -4.57 -1.79
N LEU A 109 1.99 -5.46 -2.45
CA LEU A 109 1.49 -6.32 -3.52
C LEU A 109 1.51 -7.79 -3.08
N GLY A 110 0.56 -8.58 -3.62
CA GLY A 110 0.44 -10.02 -3.38
C GLY A 110 -0.78 -10.34 -2.52
N THR A 111 -0.67 -11.37 -1.69
CA THR A 111 -1.75 -11.79 -0.79
C THR A 111 -1.36 -11.50 0.66
N PRO A 112 -2.21 -10.81 1.45
CA PRO A 112 -1.97 -10.61 2.88
C PRO A 112 -1.63 -11.91 3.61
N GLY A 113 -0.61 -11.90 4.47
CA GLY A 113 -0.17 -13.08 5.23
C GLY A 113 0.71 -14.08 4.46
N HIS A 114 0.96 -13.86 3.17
CA HIS A 114 1.90 -14.65 2.36
C HIS A 114 3.15 -13.82 2.02
N ILE A 115 3.94 -14.25 1.03
CA ILE A 115 5.03 -13.43 0.48
C ILE A 115 4.47 -12.08 0.03
N VAL A 116 5.09 -11.01 0.53
CA VAL A 116 4.71 -9.63 0.20
C VAL A 116 5.79 -9.02 -0.67
N THR A 117 5.36 -8.29 -1.70
CA THR A 117 6.25 -7.42 -2.48
C THR A 117 5.91 -5.96 -2.19
N GLU A 118 6.83 -5.27 -1.53
CA GLU A 118 6.79 -3.85 -1.26
C GLU A 118 7.32 -3.07 -2.45
N VAL A 119 6.58 -2.03 -2.86
CA VAL A 119 6.99 -1.10 -3.90
C VAL A 119 6.92 0.31 -3.33
N ARG A 120 8.04 1.01 -3.33
CA ARG A 120 8.15 2.39 -2.83
C ARG A 120 8.57 3.31 -3.95
N PHE A 121 7.79 4.36 -4.16
CA PHE A 121 8.12 5.42 -5.10
C PHE A 121 8.73 6.60 -4.35
N HIS A 122 9.88 7.10 -4.80
CA HIS A 122 10.49 8.27 -4.19
C HIS A 122 9.68 9.53 -4.52
N GLU A 123 9.32 10.33 -3.51
CA GLU A 123 8.47 11.51 -3.68
C GLU A 123 9.07 12.54 -4.64
N ARG A 124 10.38 12.81 -4.53
CA ARG A 124 11.07 13.82 -5.37
C ARG A 124 11.59 13.28 -6.71
N HIS A 125 11.67 11.96 -6.83
CA HIS A 125 12.23 11.26 -7.99
C HIS A 125 11.31 10.08 -8.31
N PRO A 126 10.09 10.32 -8.83
CA PRO A 126 9.08 9.27 -8.98
C PRO A 126 9.44 8.17 -9.99
N ASP A 127 10.54 8.35 -10.72
CA ASP A 127 11.19 7.36 -11.56
C ASP A 127 12.17 6.44 -10.81
N HIS A 128 12.50 6.74 -9.55
CA HIS A 128 13.26 5.88 -8.65
C HIS A 128 12.31 5.03 -7.81
N VAL A 129 12.47 3.71 -7.91
CA VAL A 129 11.59 2.73 -7.28
C VAL A 129 12.41 1.74 -6.45
N TRP A 130 12.07 1.62 -5.18
CA TRP A 130 12.58 0.55 -4.32
C TRP A 130 11.58 -0.60 -4.28
N ILE A 131 12.09 -1.81 -4.49
CA ILE A 131 11.31 -3.03 -4.48
C ILE A 131 11.92 -3.97 -3.46
N LYS A 132 11.10 -4.42 -2.52
CA LYS A 132 11.50 -5.43 -1.54
C LYS A 132 10.52 -6.59 -1.56
N ARG A 133 10.99 -7.81 -1.79
CA ARG A 133 10.19 -9.02 -1.60
C ARG A 133 10.64 -9.76 -0.36
N SER A 134 9.70 -10.09 0.51
CA SER A 134 9.99 -10.76 1.79
C SER A 134 8.84 -11.65 2.24
N THR A 135 9.16 -12.60 3.11
CA THR A 135 8.15 -13.33 3.89
C THR A 135 7.89 -12.54 5.17
N PRO A 136 6.66 -12.07 5.42
CA PRO A 136 6.35 -11.32 6.64
C PRO A 136 6.66 -12.17 7.87
N ALA A 137 7.15 -11.52 8.93
CA ALA A 137 7.44 -12.20 10.18
C ALA A 137 6.17 -12.87 10.74
N PRO A 138 6.28 -14.11 11.27
CA PRO A 138 5.20 -14.67 12.07
C PRO A 138 5.00 -13.78 13.30
N PHE A 139 3.73 -13.45 13.55
CA PHE A 139 3.24 -12.63 14.65
C PHE A 139 3.67 -13.12 16.04
#